data_AF-A0A4V2UJX2-F1
#
_entry.id   AF-A0A4V2UJX2-F1
#
_cell.length_a   1.000
_cell.length_b   1.000
_cell.length_c   1.000
_cell.angle_alpha   90.00
_cell.angle_beta   90.00
_cell.angle_gamma   90.00
#
_symmetry.space_group_name_H-M   'P 1'
#
loop_
_entity.id
_entity.type
_entity.pdbx_description
1 polymer ?
#
loop_
_entity_poly.entity_id
_entity_poly.type
_entity_poly.pdbx_seq_one_letter_code
_entity_poly.pdbx_strand_id
1 'polypeptide(L)'
;MEIASSPIQSYQHNQNIGDSARNDEAQSLVGANPEAEAENPDDGVFISDQRKVYQWVASEFPQVTSNPATVSRASQMLYEYQLLDFNDINTINAVVANSDSAEEPITSVLNEALLGSESYAEKKSLAHLKQVFSTLEAAVTY
;
A
#
# COMPACT_ATOMS: atom_id res chain seq x y z
N MET A 1 -35.19 18.84 -14.53
CA MET A 1 -33.84 18.25 -14.44
C MET A 1 -33.84 17.48 -13.13
N GLU A 2 -34.14 16.20 -13.19
CA GLU A 2 -34.31 15.34 -12.02
C GLU A 2 -32.95 14.69 -11.71
N ILE A 3 -32.47 14.88 -10.49
CA ILE A 3 -31.24 14.24 -10.00
C ILE A 3 -31.69 12.92 -9.38
N ALA A 4 -31.47 11.82 -10.09
CA ALA A 4 -31.67 10.48 -9.55
C ALA A 4 -30.59 10.21 -8.49
N SER A 5 -30.98 10.31 -7.22
CA SER A 5 -30.20 9.86 -6.07
C SER A 5 -30.27 8.34 -5.98
N SER A 6 -29.20 7.65 -6.40
CA SER A 6 -29.03 6.23 -6.10
C SER A 6 -28.57 6.07 -4.64
N PRO A 7 -29.22 5.23 -3.82
CA PRO A 7 -28.82 5.01 -2.44
C PRO A 7 -27.54 4.17 -2.35
N ILE A 8 -26.56 4.66 -1.60
CA ILE A 8 -25.32 3.96 -1.26
C ILE A 8 -25.69 2.76 -0.38
N GLN A 9 -25.50 1.54 -0.88
CA GLN A 9 -25.62 0.32 -0.08
C GLN A 9 -24.34 0.10 0.73
N SER A 10 -24.44 0.27 2.05
CA SER A 10 -23.36 -0.04 2.99
C SER A 10 -23.26 -1.55 3.21
N TYR A 11 -22.20 -2.18 2.74
CA TYR A 11 -21.87 -3.56 3.13
C TYR A 11 -21.20 -3.54 4.51
N GLN A 12 -21.98 -3.81 5.56
CA GLN A 12 -21.45 -4.36 6.80
C GLN A 12 -21.44 -5.89 6.69
N HIS A 13 -20.27 -6.50 6.56
CA HIS A 13 -20.15 -7.96 6.68
C HIS A 13 -18.85 -8.35 7.42
N ASN A 14 -19.06 -9.02 8.55
CA ASN A 14 -18.14 -9.84 9.35
C ASN A 14 -17.03 -9.16 10.17
N GLN A 15 -17.43 -8.65 11.34
CA GLN A 15 -16.63 -8.75 12.57
C GLN A 15 -17.21 -9.88 13.44
N ASN A 16 -16.76 -11.13 13.26
CA ASN A 16 -16.62 -12.12 14.35
C ASN A 16 -16.09 -13.46 13.81
N ILE A 17 -14.79 -13.72 13.90
CA ILE A 17 -14.27 -15.08 14.14
C ILE A 17 -13.08 -14.93 15.10
N GLY A 18 -13.42 -14.81 16.38
CA GLY A 18 -12.52 -15.16 17.46
C GLY A 18 -12.51 -16.68 17.63
N ASP A 19 -11.34 -17.20 18.00
CA ASP A 19 -11.10 -18.49 18.66
C ASP A 19 -11.76 -19.75 18.09
N SER A 20 -10.96 -20.54 17.37
CA SER A 20 -10.85 -21.98 17.62
C SER A 20 -9.56 -22.53 17.00
N ALA A 21 -8.49 -22.52 17.78
CA ALA A 21 -7.42 -23.50 17.61
C ALA A 21 -7.99 -24.88 17.97
N ARG A 22 -7.84 -25.88 17.09
CA ARG A 22 -7.72 -27.30 17.46
C ARG A 22 -7.29 -28.17 16.28
N ASN A 23 -6.20 -28.91 16.52
CA ASN A 23 -5.78 -30.10 15.80
C ASN A 23 -6.95 -31.08 15.62
N ASP A 24 -7.01 -31.77 14.46
CA ASP A 24 -7.06 -33.23 14.43
C ASP A 24 -6.83 -33.76 13.00
N GLU A 25 -6.16 -34.90 12.96
CA GLU A 25 -5.72 -35.63 11.78
C GLU A 25 -6.87 -36.36 11.05
N ALA A 26 -6.57 -36.72 9.79
CA ALA A 26 -6.95 -37.97 9.14
C ALA A 26 -8.22 -38.07 8.26
N GLN A 27 -7.97 -38.73 7.12
CA GLN A 27 -8.83 -39.55 6.26
C GLN A 27 -9.41 -38.97 4.95
N SER A 28 -8.66 -39.31 3.89
CA SER A 28 -9.10 -39.78 2.56
C SER A 28 -10.51 -40.39 2.50
N LEU A 29 -11.28 -40.04 1.45
CA LEU A 29 -12.02 -40.97 0.59
C LEU A 29 -12.57 -40.24 -0.67
N VAL A 30 -12.06 -40.67 -1.84
CA VAL A 30 -12.82 -41.05 -3.06
C VAL A 30 -13.80 -40.05 -3.70
N GLY A 31 -13.33 -39.44 -4.80
CA GLY A 31 -13.90 -39.63 -6.15
C GLY A 31 -15.35 -39.21 -6.43
N ALA A 32 -15.53 -37.98 -6.92
CA ALA A 32 -16.55 -37.61 -7.90
C ALA A 32 -16.05 -36.41 -8.74
N ASN A 33 -15.66 -36.68 -9.99
CA ASN A 33 -15.47 -35.68 -11.06
C ASN A 33 -16.85 -35.53 -11.77
N PRO A 34 -17.16 -34.55 -12.65
CA PRO A 34 -16.42 -33.37 -13.13
C PRO A 34 -17.33 -32.12 -13.30
N GLU A 35 -17.09 -31.00 -12.62
CA GLU A 35 -17.71 -29.73 -13.04
C GLU A 35 -16.72 -28.61 -12.76
N ALA A 36 -16.40 -27.87 -13.82
CA ALA A 36 -15.43 -26.79 -13.84
C ALA A 36 -15.62 -25.88 -12.62
N GLU A 37 -14.72 -26.02 -11.65
CA GLU A 37 -14.46 -24.95 -10.70
C GLU A 37 -14.10 -23.75 -11.57
N ALA A 38 -14.97 -22.74 -11.56
CA ALA A 38 -14.53 -21.42 -11.92
C ALA A 38 -13.28 -21.17 -11.09
N GLU A 39 -12.12 -21.15 -11.73
CA GLU A 39 -10.95 -20.44 -11.22
C GLU A 39 -11.43 -19.01 -11.03
N ASN A 40 -12.08 -18.73 -9.90
CA ASN A 40 -12.07 -17.41 -9.33
C ASN A 40 -10.57 -17.15 -9.18
N PRO A 41 -9.96 -16.24 -9.97
CA PRO A 41 -8.60 -15.86 -9.70
C PRO A 41 -8.65 -15.39 -8.25
N ASP A 42 -7.91 -16.11 -7.42
CA ASP A 42 -7.75 -15.80 -6.01
C ASP A 42 -7.07 -14.43 -5.99
N ASP A 43 -7.89 -13.37 -5.95
CA ASP A 43 -7.50 -11.95 -5.93
C ASP A 43 -6.87 -11.60 -4.57
N GLY A 44 -6.35 -12.61 -3.87
CA GLY A 44 -5.44 -12.48 -2.76
C GLY A 44 -4.08 -12.07 -3.29
N VAL A 45 -3.77 -10.78 -3.22
CA VAL A 45 -2.39 -10.31 -3.32
C VAL A 45 -1.62 -10.94 -2.15
N PHE A 46 -0.92 -12.04 -2.41
CA PHE A 46 -0.06 -12.66 -1.41
C PHE A 46 1.10 -11.70 -1.10
N ILE A 47 1.62 -11.72 0.13
CA ILE A 47 2.76 -10.88 0.57
C ILE A 47 3.97 -11.02 -0.39
N SER A 48 4.09 -12.15 -1.10
CA SER A 48 5.09 -12.38 -2.15
C SER A 48 4.98 -11.41 -3.34
N ASP A 49 3.79 -10.90 -3.64
CA ASP A 49 3.54 -10.00 -4.76
C ASP A 49 3.81 -8.54 -4.39
N GLN A 50 3.56 -8.13 -3.15
CA GLN A 50 3.98 -6.80 -2.68
C GLN A 50 5.49 -6.60 -2.81
N ARG A 51 6.30 -7.61 -2.47
CA ARG A 51 7.76 -7.54 -2.67
C ARG A 51 8.13 -7.33 -4.14
N LYS A 52 7.49 -8.05 -5.06
CA LYS A 52 7.73 -7.89 -6.51
C LYS A 52 7.33 -6.50 -6.98
N VAL A 53 6.22 -5.95 -6.47
CA VAL A 53 5.80 -4.58 -6.76
C VAL A 53 6.87 -3.59 -6.30
N TYR A 54 7.36 -3.70 -5.06
CA TYR A 54 8.46 -2.84 -4.59
C TYR A 54 9.72 -2.97 -5.45
N GLN A 55 10.13 -4.19 -5.82
CA GLN A 55 11.29 -4.39 -6.69
C GLN A 55 11.09 -3.79 -8.09
N TRP A 56 9.89 -3.91 -8.66
CA TRP A 56 9.57 -3.31 -9.94
C TRP A 56 9.56 -1.78 -9.89
N VAL A 57 8.88 -1.17 -8.90
CA VAL A 57 8.90 0.29 -8.70
C VAL A 57 10.33 0.78 -8.44
N ALA A 58 11.12 0.03 -7.66
CA ALA A 58 12.52 0.34 -7.38
C ALA A 58 13.40 0.28 -8.65
N SER A 59 13.08 -0.59 -9.62
CA SER A 59 13.81 -0.65 -10.89
C SER A 59 13.55 0.57 -11.78
N GLU A 60 12.36 1.17 -11.69
CA GLU A 60 12.00 2.40 -12.41
C GLU A 60 12.54 3.66 -11.71
N PHE A 61 12.60 3.62 -10.37
CA PHE A 61 13.11 4.72 -9.53
C PHE A 61 14.21 4.22 -8.58
N PRO A 62 15.44 3.97 -9.09
CA PRO A 62 16.54 3.45 -8.27
C PRO A 62 16.97 4.42 -7.17
N GLN A 63 16.62 5.71 -7.31
CA GLN A 63 16.76 6.69 -6.25
C GLN A 63 15.57 7.65 -6.29
N VAL A 64 14.72 7.60 -5.26
CA VAL A 64 13.62 8.56 -5.10
C VAL A 64 14.16 9.76 -4.32
N THR A 65 14.54 10.81 -5.06
CA THR A 65 14.84 12.11 -4.46
C THR A 65 13.54 12.85 -4.13
N SER A 66 13.62 13.88 -3.30
CA SER A 66 12.52 14.79 -2.97
C SER A 66 12.11 15.71 -4.13
N ASN A 67 12.62 15.49 -5.35
CA ASN A 67 12.16 16.19 -6.53
C ASN A 67 10.65 15.91 -6.75
N PRO A 68 9.79 16.95 -6.87
CA PRO A 68 8.34 16.77 -7.01
C PRO A 68 7.93 15.84 -8.16
N ALA A 69 8.61 15.89 -9.30
CA ALA A 69 8.27 15.05 -10.44
C ALA A 69 8.59 13.57 -10.17
N THR A 70 9.72 13.29 -9.53
CA THR A 70 10.14 11.93 -9.16
C THR A 70 9.21 11.35 -8.11
N VAL A 71 8.95 12.10 -7.02
CA VAL A 71 8.06 11.66 -5.95
C VAL A 71 6.64 11.46 -6.45
N SER A 72 6.13 12.37 -7.30
CA SER A 72 4.78 12.24 -7.86
C SER A 72 4.62 10.96 -8.69
N ARG A 73 5.60 10.60 -9.53
CA ARG A 73 5.55 9.38 -10.35
C ARG A 73 5.66 8.13 -9.50
N ALA A 74 6.61 8.10 -8.56
CA ALA A 74 6.76 6.97 -7.64
C ALA A 74 5.50 6.77 -6.78
N SER A 75 4.94 7.86 -6.25
CA SER A 75 3.74 7.81 -5.41
C SER A 75 2.51 7.36 -6.19
N GLN A 76 2.37 7.77 -7.45
CA GLN A 76 1.29 7.29 -8.32
C GLN A 76 1.37 5.77 -8.51
N MET A 77 2.56 5.24 -8.84
CA MET A 77 2.72 3.80 -9.00
C MET A 77 2.41 3.07 -7.69
N LEU A 78 2.94 3.53 -6.55
CA LEU A 78 2.64 2.91 -5.26
C LEU A 78 1.14 2.95 -4.91
N TYR A 79 0.43 4.02 -5.29
CA TYR A 79 -1.02 4.13 -5.13
C TYR A 79 -1.81 3.13 -6.00
N GLU A 80 -1.40 2.94 -7.26
CA GLU A 80 -2.05 1.99 -8.18
C GLU A 80 -2.03 0.56 -7.64
N TYR A 81 -0.98 0.19 -6.89
CA TYR A 81 -0.86 -1.11 -6.22
C TYR A 81 -1.31 -1.10 -4.76
N GLN A 82 -2.07 -0.06 -4.34
CA GLN A 82 -2.65 0.05 -3.00
C GLN A 82 -1.62 0.05 -1.85
N LEU A 83 -0.37 0.42 -2.14
CA LEU A 83 0.68 0.60 -1.13
C LEU A 83 0.62 1.97 -0.46
N LEU A 84 0.00 2.94 -1.14
CA LEU A 84 -0.33 4.25 -0.60
C LEU A 84 -1.83 4.51 -0.75
N ASP A 85 -2.38 5.30 0.15
CA ASP A 85 -3.75 5.82 0.03
C ASP A 85 -3.76 7.29 -0.44
N PHE A 86 -4.96 7.83 -0.68
CA PHE A 86 -5.11 9.21 -1.12
C PHE A 86 -4.62 10.24 -0.09
N ASN A 87 -4.72 9.92 1.21
CA ASN A 87 -4.24 10.81 2.26
C ASN A 87 -2.70 10.86 2.28
N ASP A 88 -2.04 9.74 2.02
CA ASP A 88 -0.60 9.65 1.88
C ASP A 88 -0.11 10.47 0.67
N ILE A 89 -0.82 10.43 -0.47
CA ILE A 89 -0.50 11.27 -1.64
C ILE A 89 -0.59 12.76 -1.31
N ASN A 90 -1.62 13.20 -0.59
CA ASN A 90 -1.72 14.61 -0.21
C ASN A 90 -0.62 15.00 0.78
N THR A 91 -0.32 14.11 1.72
CA THR A 91 0.71 14.35 2.74
C THR A 91 2.10 14.45 2.11
N ILE A 92 2.47 13.52 1.22
CA ILE A 92 3.78 13.56 0.55
C ILE A 92 3.92 14.78 -0.36
N ASN A 93 2.86 15.17 -1.06
CA ASN A 93 2.87 16.38 -1.88
C ASN A 93 3.05 17.65 -1.03
N ALA A 94 2.42 17.71 0.15
CA ALA A 94 2.62 18.82 1.09
C ALA A 94 4.04 18.86 1.64
N VAL A 95 4.62 17.70 1.98
CA VAL A 95 6.01 17.60 2.45
C VAL A 95 6.98 18.09 1.38
N VAL A 96 6.83 17.59 0.16
CA VAL A 96 7.73 17.93 -0.95
C VAL A 96 7.59 19.40 -1.37
N ALA A 97 6.36 19.96 -1.34
CA ALA A 97 6.14 21.37 -1.64
C ALA A 97 6.79 22.33 -0.62
N ASN A 98 7.02 21.87 0.60
CA ASN A 98 7.67 22.64 1.67
C ASN A 98 9.16 22.30 1.85
N SER A 99 9.72 21.46 0.97
CA SER A 99 11.12 21.04 1.01
C SER A 99 11.93 21.80 -0.04
N ASP A 100 12.98 22.50 0.39
CA ASP A 100 13.92 23.17 -0.52
C ASP A 100 14.98 22.22 -1.10
N SER A 101 15.09 21.00 -0.56
CA SER A 101 16.21 20.07 -0.82
C SER A 101 15.92 19.06 -1.93
N ALA A 102 15.60 19.49 -3.16
CA ALA A 102 15.11 18.64 -4.27
C ALA A 102 16.02 17.44 -4.70
N GLU A 103 17.27 17.38 -4.23
CA GLU A 103 18.22 16.31 -4.51
C GLU A 103 18.40 15.32 -3.35
N GLU A 104 17.87 15.64 -2.17
CA GLU A 104 17.96 14.76 -1.01
C GLU A 104 17.03 13.54 -1.15
N PRO A 105 17.40 12.39 -0.56
CA PRO A 105 16.50 11.24 -0.47
C PRO A 105 15.18 11.61 0.19
N ILE A 106 14.06 11.16 -0.38
CA ILE A 106 12.73 11.46 0.18
C ILE A 106 12.57 10.94 1.62
N THR A 107 13.28 9.87 1.97
CA THR A 107 13.31 9.31 3.32
C THR A 107 13.93 10.25 4.35
N SER A 108 14.92 11.07 3.96
CA SER A 108 15.49 12.12 4.81
C SER A 108 14.48 13.24 5.06
N VAL A 109 13.84 13.74 4.00
CA VAL A 109 12.82 14.80 4.10
C VAL A 109 11.62 14.35 4.95
N LEU A 110 11.19 13.08 4.79
CA LEU A 110 10.15 12.49 5.63
C LEU A 110 10.55 12.35 7.09
N ASN A 111 11.82 12.07 7.38
CA ASN A 111 12.33 12.06 8.75
C ASN A 111 12.27 13.45 9.40
N GLU A 112 12.64 14.48 8.67
CA GLU A 112 12.58 15.86 9.16
C GLU A 112 11.13 16.28 9.42
N ALA A 113 10.22 16.00 8.48
CA ALA A 113 8.79 16.24 8.65
C ALA A 113 8.20 15.50 9.86
N LEU A 114 8.62 14.25 10.10
CA LEU A 114 8.21 13.47 11.28
C LEU A 114 8.65 14.09 12.60
N LEU A 115 9.88 14.63 12.64
CA LEU A 115 10.42 15.29 13.82
C LEU A 115 9.73 16.63 14.08
N GLY A 116 9.36 17.35 13.02
CA GLY A 116 8.67 18.64 13.10
C GLY A 116 7.16 18.55 13.32
N SER A 117 6.52 17.41 13.05
CA SER A 117 5.08 17.25 13.20
C SER A 117 4.65 17.19 14.68
N GLU A 118 3.53 17.83 15.01
CA GLU A 118 2.91 17.78 16.34
C GLU A 118 1.61 16.95 16.35
N SER A 119 0.95 16.80 15.20
CA SER A 119 -0.33 16.10 15.07
C SER A 119 -0.15 14.58 15.01
N TYR A 120 -0.92 13.84 15.81
CA TYR A 120 -0.90 12.37 15.77
C TYR A 120 -1.31 11.80 14.41
N ALA A 121 -2.34 12.37 13.79
CA ALA A 121 -2.83 11.90 12.49
C ALA A 121 -1.79 12.09 11.39
N GLU A 122 -1.11 13.24 11.41
CA GLU A 122 -0.03 13.55 10.48
C GLU A 122 1.18 12.64 10.70
N LYS A 123 1.60 12.44 11.96
CA LYS A 123 2.67 11.47 12.29
C LYS A 123 2.39 10.07 11.80
N LYS A 124 1.13 9.61 11.90
CA LYS A 124 0.75 8.28 11.40
C LYS A 124 0.96 8.16 9.89
N SER A 125 0.49 9.14 9.12
CA SER A 125 0.66 9.13 7.65
C SER A 125 2.13 9.30 7.25
N LEU A 126 2.86 10.22 7.89
CA LEU A 126 4.29 10.39 7.64
C LEU A 126 5.12 9.15 7.99
N ALA A 127 4.77 8.43 9.06
CA ALA A 127 5.44 7.19 9.43
C ALA A 127 5.16 6.07 8.42
N HIS A 128 3.92 5.99 7.93
CA HIS A 128 3.56 5.06 6.87
C HIS A 128 4.32 5.37 5.57
N LEU A 129 4.31 6.62 5.12
CA LEU A 129 5.09 7.10 3.97
C LEU A 129 6.57 6.75 4.11
N LYS A 130 7.17 7.04 5.26
CA LYS A 130 8.57 6.68 5.52
C LYS A 130 8.80 5.18 5.40
N GLN A 131 7.94 4.35 5.98
CA GLN A 131 8.07 2.90 5.89
C GLN A 131 8.02 2.42 4.43
N VAL A 132 7.09 2.93 3.63
CA VAL A 132 6.94 2.59 2.21
C VAL A 132 8.19 3.00 1.42
N PHE A 133 8.65 4.25 1.55
CA PHE A 133 9.82 4.73 0.81
C PHE A 133 11.13 4.09 1.28
N SER A 134 11.30 3.79 2.58
CA SER A 134 12.46 3.02 3.06
C SER A 134 12.44 1.58 2.55
N THR A 135 11.26 0.97 2.43
CA THR A 135 11.12 -0.38 1.85
C THR A 135 11.47 -0.36 0.36
N LEU A 136 11.04 0.69 -0.35
CA LEU A 136 11.37 0.91 -1.75
C LEU A 136 12.88 1.08 -1.95
N GLU A 137 13.54 1.92 -1.16
CA GLU A 137 15.00 2.09 -1.19
C GLU A 137 15.74 0.76 -0.90
N ALA A 138 15.26 -0.02 0.08
CA ALA A 138 15.84 -1.32 0.39
C ALA A 138 15.69 -2.31 -0.78
N ALA A 139 14.59 -2.27 -1.52
CA ALA A 139 14.33 -3.15 -2.66
C ALA A 139 15.29 -2.92 -3.84
N VAL A 140 15.89 -1.74 -3.98
CA VAL A 140 16.94 -1.46 -5.00
C VAL A 140 18.18 -2.33 -4.78
N THR A 141 18.45 -2.72 -3.53
CA THR A 141 19.70 -3.41 -3.15
C THR A 141 19.62 -4.94 -3.33
N TYR A 142 18.45 -5.51 -3.61
CA TYR A 142 18.20 -6.97 -3.62
C TYR A 142 17.47 -7.49 -4.86
#